data_AF-B6AGR5-F1
#
_entry.id   AF-B6AGR5-F1
#
_cell.length_a   1.000
_cell.length_b   1.000
_cell.length_c   1.000
_cell.angle_alpha   90.00
_cell.angle_beta   90.00
_cell.angle_gamma   90.00
#
_symmetry.space_group_name_H-M   'P 1'
#
loop_
_entity.id
_entity.type
_entity.pdbx_description
1 polymer ?
#
loop_
_entity_poly.entity_id
_entity_poly.type
_entity_poly.pdbx_seq_one_letter_code
_entity_poly.pdbx_strand_id
1 'polypeptide(L)'
;MAEHVRLRKAAGQVWVDNTLNEWPENDYRLFCGDLGNDITEEVLANNFQIYPSFQKCKVIRDKYTNKSRGYGFISFGDPQDMLRALKEMNRKYIGSRPITLKRSRWKDREIDSEKNKKFDILMNKQGVNNPLNTVRIFKKRRYKHTTDKDKK
;
A
#
# COMPACT_ATOMS: atom_id res chain seq x y z
N MET A 1 24.48 -1.38 -16.73
CA MET A 1 23.54 -1.17 -15.60
C MET A 1 22.27 -1.90 -15.98
N ALA A 2 21.95 -3.02 -15.35
CA ALA A 2 20.77 -3.81 -15.72
C ALA A 2 19.51 -3.08 -15.25
N GLU A 3 18.58 -2.78 -16.17
CA GLU A 3 17.25 -2.31 -15.77
C GLU A 3 16.58 -3.38 -14.92
N HIS A 4 16.26 -3.05 -13.68
CA HIS A 4 15.51 -3.94 -12.80
C HIS A 4 14.06 -3.95 -13.27
N VAL A 5 13.67 -4.95 -14.05
CA VAL A 5 12.29 -5.09 -14.57
C VAL A 5 11.37 -5.49 -13.41
N ARG A 6 10.59 -4.54 -12.92
CA ARG A 6 9.60 -4.78 -11.86
C ARG A 6 8.32 -5.37 -12.45
N LEU A 7 8.12 -6.67 -12.25
CA LEU A 7 6.96 -7.42 -12.71
C LEU A 7 5.84 -7.38 -11.66
N ARG A 8 4.60 -7.14 -12.09
CA ARG A 8 3.40 -7.31 -11.26
C ARG A 8 2.56 -8.47 -11.77
N LYS A 9 2.08 -9.31 -10.85
CA LYS A 9 1.12 -10.39 -11.13
C LYS A 9 -0.23 -10.07 -10.48
N ALA A 10 -1.30 -10.07 -11.27
CA ALA A 10 -2.67 -10.05 -10.76
C ALA A 10 -3.59 -10.86 -11.68
N ALA A 11 -4.56 -11.59 -11.12
CA ALA A 11 -5.53 -12.39 -11.87
C ALA A 11 -4.91 -13.34 -12.94
N GLY A 12 -3.71 -13.87 -12.70
CA GLY A 12 -2.99 -14.75 -13.63
C GLY A 12 -2.21 -14.03 -14.74
N GLN A 13 -2.38 -12.71 -14.89
CA GLN A 13 -1.63 -11.89 -15.85
C GLN A 13 -0.42 -11.23 -15.17
N VAL A 14 0.67 -11.14 -15.93
CA VAL A 14 1.91 -10.47 -15.51
C VAL A 14 2.18 -9.30 -16.45
N TRP A 15 2.44 -8.12 -15.91
CA TRP A 15 2.84 -6.95 -16.69
C TRP A 15 4.03 -6.23 -16.07
N VAL A 16 4.80 -5.55 -16.92
CA VAL A 16 5.89 -4.67 -16.50
C VAL A 16 5.29 -3.36 -15.99
N ASP A 17 5.65 -2.96 -14.78
CA ASP A 17 5.21 -1.70 -14.19
C ASP A 17 6.40 -0.75 -14.01
N ASN A 18 6.66 0.09 -15.01
CA ASN A 18 7.74 1.08 -15.00
C ASN A 18 7.60 2.09 -13.84
N THR A 19 6.40 2.29 -13.29
CA THR A 19 6.21 3.23 -12.17
C THR A 19 6.82 2.74 -10.87
N LEU A 20 7.17 1.45 -10.78
CA LEU A 20 7.89 0.89 -9.65
C LEU A 20 9.38 1.25 -9.65
N ASN A 21 9.97 1.55 -10.81
CA ASN A 21 11.39 1.89 -10.94
C ASN A 21 11.69 3.29 -10.40
N GLU A 22 10.68 4.15 -10.29
CA GLU A 22 10.83 5.50 -9.75
C GLU A 22 11.00 5.54 -8.22
N TRP A 23 10.86 4.41 -7.53
CA TRP A 23 10.95 4.32 -6.08
C TRP A 23 12.33 3.83 -5.63
N PRO A 24 12.82 4.30 -4.46
CA PRO A 24 14.09 3.85 -3.92
C PRO A 24 14.11 2.33 -3.72
N GLU A 25 15.27 1.71 -3.93
CA GLU A 25 15.45 0.30 -3.60
C GLU A 25 15.41 0.10 -2.09
N ASN A 26 14.85 -1.04 -1.65
CA ASN A 26 14.75 -1.43 -0.24
C ASN A 26 13.94 -0.49 0.69
N ASP A 27 13.00 0.26 0.14
CA ASP A 27 12.17 1.17 0.92
C ASP A 27 11.06 0.47 1.75
N TYR A 28 10.38 1.26 2.58
CA TYR A 28 9.19 0.90 3.36
C TYR A 28 8.05 1.86 3.02
N ARG A 29 7.10 1.39 2.19
CA ARG A 29 5.99 2.23 1.75
C ARG A 29 4.78 2.20 2.68
N LEU A 30 4.24 3.37 2.97
CA LEU A 30 2.91 3.60 3.52
C LEU A 30 1.93 3.92 2.39
N PHE A 31 0.74 3.34 2.50
CA PHE A 31 -0.43 3.76 1.74
C PHE A 31 -1.10 4.92 2.50
N CYS A 32 -1.36 6.01 1.79
CA CYS A 32 -2.09 7.15 2.30
C CYS A 32 -3.39 7.30 1.50
N GLY A 33 -4.54 7.14 2.14
CA GLY A 33 -5.86 7.26 1.54
C GLY A 33 -6.68 8.40 2.13
N ASP A 34 -7.88 8.60 1.59
CA ASP A 34 -8.79 9.71 1.94
C ASP A 34 -8.17 11.10 1.72
N LEU A 35 -7.25 11.22 0.75
CA LEU A 35 -6.66 12.50 0.40
C LEU A 35 -7.70 13.43 -0.23
N GLY A 36 -7.69 14.70 0.17
CA GLY A 36 -8.41 15.76 -0.52
C GLY A 36 -7.83 16.03 -1.92
N ASN A 37 -8.63 16.67 -2.78
CA ASN A 37 -8.19 17.03 -4.13
C ASN A 37 -7.14 18.16 -4.11
N ASP A 38 -7.12 18.93 -3.04
CA ASP A 38 -6.17 19.98 -2.67
C ASP A 38 -4.81 19.43 -2.24
N ILE A 39 -4.72 18.14 -1.89
CA ILE A 39 -3.48 17.55 -1.39
C ILE A 39 -2.57 17.15 -2.55
N THR A 40 -1.43 17.82 -2.66
CA THR A 40 -0.35 17.50 -3.60
C THR A 40 0.77 16.72 -2.93
N GLU A 41 1.69 16.21 -3.74
CA GLU A 41 2.94 15.59 -3.31
C GLU A 41 3.74 16.51 -2.37
N GLU A 42 3.80 17.81 -2.67
CA GLU A 42 4.51 18.81 -1.87
C GLU A 42 3.92 18.95 -0.47
N VAL A 43 2.58 19.02 -0.38
CA VAL A 43 1.86 19.10 0.90
C VAL A 43 2.14 17.87 1.74
N LEU A 44 2.12 16.67 1.14
CA LEU A 44 2.49 15.45 1.85
C LEU A 44 3.97 15.48 2.27
N ALA A 45 4.88 15.84 1.38
CA ALA A 45 6.31 15.92 1.71
C ALA A 45 6.56 16.82 2.92
N ASN A 46 5.97 18.02 2.95
CA ASN A 46 6.11 18.96 4.06
C ASN A 46 5.61 18.43 5.41
N ASN A 47 4.60 17.55 5.40
CA ASN A 47 4.05 16.97 6.63
C ASN A 47 4.85 15.75 7.11
N PHE A 48 5.51 15.03 6.20
CA PHE A 48 6.24 13.79 6.52
C PHE A 48 7.76 13.95 6.59
N GLN A 49 8.30 15.10 6.18
CA GLN A 49 9.74 15.43 6.32
C GLN A 49 10.21 15.52 7.78
N ILE A 50 9.28 15.58 8.75
CA ILE A 50 9.60 15.51 10.18
C ILE A 50 10.27 14.18 10.56
N TYR A 51 10.11 13.15 9.73
CA TYR A 51 10.73 11.84 9.91
C TYR A 51 12.04 11.78 9.12
N PRO A 52 13.19 11.47 9.76
CA PRO A 52 14.51 11.58 9.12
C PRO A 52 14.70 10.59 7.98
N SER A 53 14.04 9.43 8.01
CA SER A 53 14.11 8.46 6.91
C SER A 53 13.06 8.68 5.82
N PHE A 54 12.35 9.81 5.77
CA PHE A 54 11.48 10.15 4.64
C PHE A 54 12.29 10.21 3.34
N GLN A 55 11.82 9.52 2.30
CA GLN A 55 12.53 9.47 1.01
C GLN A 55 11.74 10.10 -0.12
N LYS A 56 10.51 9.62 -0.34
CA LYS A 56 9.69 10.01 -1.49
C LYS A 56 8.22 9.88 -1.17
N CYS A 57 7.40 10.76 -1.75
CA CYS A 57 5.96 10.55 -1.79
C CYS A 57 5.43 10.74 -3.21
N LYS A 58 4.29 10.13 -3.51
CA LYS A 58 3.62 10.24 -4.81
C LYS A 58 2.11 10.16 -4.61
N VAL A 59 1.37 11.14 -5.12
CA VAL A 59 -0.09 11.10 -5.18
C VAL A 59 -0.47 10.43 -6.48
N ILE A 60 -1.37 9.44 -6.42
CA ILE A 60 -1.81 8.77 -7.65
C ILE A 60 -2.90 9.60 -8.29
N ARG A 61 -2.60 10.08 -9.49
CA ARG A 61 -3.53 10.81 -10.35
C ARG A 61 -3.96 9.91 -11.51
N ASP A 62 -5.16 10.17 -12.00
CA ASP A 62 -5.62 9.57 -13.24
C ASP A 62 -4.81 10.14 -14.43
N LYS A 63 -4.34 9.27 -15.32
CA LYS A 63 -3.48 9.65 -16.44
C LYS A 63 -4.19 10.52 -17.47
N TYR A 64 -5.50 10.35 -17.63
CA TYR A 64 -6.27 11.07 -18.64
C TYR A 64 -6.77 12.41 -18.11
N THR A 65 -7.27 12.43 -16.87
CA THR A 65 -7.89 13.63 -16.28
C THR A 65 -6.94 14.44 -15.41
N ASN A 66 -5.76 13.91 -15.07
CA ASN A 66 -4.80 14.46 -14.09
C ASN A 66 -5.40 14.74 -12.70
N LYS A 67 -6.63 14.28 -12.44
CA LYS A 67 -7.30 14.42 -11.14
C LYS A 67 -6.73 13.42 -10.14
N SER A 68 -6.60 13.85 -8.89
CA SER A 68 -6.20 12.98 -7.78
C SER A 68 -7.22 11.84 -7.63
N ARG A 69 -6.73 10.62 -7.45
CA ARG A 69 -7.57 9.47 -7.10
C ARG A 69 -7.89 9.41 -5.60
N GLY A 70 -7.47 10.41 -4.82
CA GLY A 70 -7.69 10.47 -3.38
C GLY A 70 -6.78 9.54 -2.57
N TYR A 71 -5.69 9.05 -3.16
CA TYR A 71 -4.70 8.24 -2.46
C TYR A 71 -3.29 8.42 -3.03
N GLY A 72 -2.30 8.07 -2.23
CA GLY A 72 -0.89 8.17 -2.55
C GLY A 72 -0.05 7.16 -1.77
N PHE A 73 1.25 7.20 -2.02
CA PHE A 73 2.24 6.38 -1.35
C PHE A 73 3.36 7.24 -0.80
N ILE A 74 3.89 6.83 0.35
CA ILE A 74 5.00 7.50 1.04
C ILE A 74 6.07 6.45 1.33
N SER A 75 7.32 6.74 1.02
CA SER A 75 8.48 5.86 1.13
C SER A 75 9.36 6.31 2.28
N PHE A 76 9.72 5.36 3.15
CA PHE A 76 10.68 5.54 4.23
C PHE A 76 11.88 4.60 4.05
N GLY A 77 13.05 5.04 4.50
CA GLY A 77 14.25 4.21 4.58
C GLY A 77 14.27 3.30 5.80
N ASP A 78 13.67 3.73 6.91
CA ASP A 78 13.66 2.99 8.18
C ASP A 78 12.24 2.46 8.52
N PRO A 79 12.10 1.17 8.88
CA PRO A 79 10.83 0.63 9.37
C PRO A 79 10.31 1.31 10.64
N GLN A 80 11.17 1.80 11.55
CA GLN A 80 10.77 2.46 12.80
C GLN A 80 10.10 3.80 12.55
N ASP A 81 10.63 4.60 11.63
CA ASP A 81 10.04 5.89 11.27
C ASP A 81 8.69 5.71 10.58
N MET A 82 8.59 4.69 9.73
CA MET A 82 7.33 4.34 9.10
C MET A 82 6.26 3.96 10.13
N LEU A 83 6.64 3.22 11.18
CA LEU A 83 5.79 2.89 12.32
C LEU A 83 5.37 4.13 13.11
N ARG A 84 6.31 5.03 13.40
CA ARG A 84 6.04 6.30 14.10
C ARG A 84 5.05 7.16 13.31
N ALA A 85 5.31 7.35 12.02
CA ALA A 85 4.42 8.05 11.10
C ALA A 85 3.02 7.42 11.05
N LEU A 86 2.94 6.09 10.98
CA LEU A 86 1.65 5.38 11.01
C LEU A 86 0.89 5.60 12.31
N LYS A 87 1.57 5.66 13.46
CA LYS A 87 0.91 5.87 14.75
C LYS A 87 0.47 7.32 14.97
N GLU A 88 1.33 8.27 14.60
CA GLU A 88 1.16 9.69 14.90
C GLU A 88 0.32 10.44 13.87
N MET A 89 0.42 10.08 12.59
CA MET A 89 -0.21 10.82 11.48
C MET A 89 -1.48 10.15 10.97
N ASN A 90 -1.78 8.92 11.37
CA ASN A 90 -3.02 8.27 10.95
C ASN A 90 -4.23 8.99 11.55
N ARG A 91 -5.24 9.29 10.71
CA ARG A 91 -6.44 10.07 11.03
C ARG A 91 -6.18 11.54 11.39
N LYS A 92 -4.97 12.06 11.21
CA LYS A 92 -4.73 13.51 11.32
C LYS A 92 -5.27 14.25 10.09
N TYR A 93 -5.70 15.49 10.31
CA TYR A 93 -6.14 16.37 9.24
C TYR A 93 -4.94 16.92 8.48
N ILE A 94 -4.97 16.75 7.16
CA ILE A 94 -4.06 17.42 6.23
C ILE A 94 -4.95 18.12 5.21
N GLY A 95 -4.91 19.46 5.18
CA GLY A 95 -5.87 20.25 4.41
C GLY A 95 -7.29 20.09 4.96
N SER A 96 -8.23 19.78 4.07
CA SER A 96 -9.67 19.71 4.40
C SER A 96 -10.15 18.38 4.98
N ARG A 97 -9.34 17.31 4.93
CA ARG A 97 -9.78 15.93 5.27
C ARG A 97 -8.77 15.20 6.16
N PRO A 98 -9.24 14.28 7.03
CA PRO A 98 -8.36 13.41 7.79
C PRO A 98 -7.80 12.29 6.90
N ILE A 99 -6.48 12.12 6.92
CA ILE A 99 -5.82 11.09 6.10
C ILE A 99 -5.90 9.72 6.75
N THR A 100 -5.98 8.68 5.93
CA THR A 100 -5.97 7.29 6.39
C THR A 100 -4.65 6.63 6.01
N LEU A 101 -3.81 6.30 7.00
CA LEU A 101 -2.54 5.61 6.78
C LEU A 101 -2.68 4.10 6.99
N LYS A 102 -2.10 3.32 6.08
CA LYS A 102 -2.05 1.85 6.14
C LYS A 102 -0.71 1.34 5.61
N ARG A 103 -0.29 0.14 6.02
CA ARG A 103 0.84 -0.53 5.38
C ARG A 103 0.56 -0.76 3.90
N SER A 104 1.47 -0.34 3.03
CA SER A 104 1.34 -0.61 1.59
C SER A 104 1.62 -2.09 1.28
N ARG A 105 0.84 -2.64 0.34
CA ARG A 105 0.93 -4.03 -0.14
C ARG A 105 1.83 -4.17 -1.38
N TRP A 106 2.68 -3.18 -1.64
CA TRP A 106 3.51 -3.13 -2.84
C TRP A 106 4.52 -4.29 -2.92
N LYS A 107 5.10 -4.71 -1.78
CA LYS A 107 5.97 -5.91 -1.68
C LYS A 107 5.19 -7.21 -1.62
N ASP A 108 3.91 -7.22 -1.24
CA ASP A 108 3.09 -8.45 -1.22
C ASP A 108 2.70 -8.91 -2.65
N ARG A 109 3.22 -8.22 -3.69
CA ARG A 109 3.15 -8.63 -5.10
C ARG A 109 4.49 -9.10 -5.66
N GLU A 110 5.58 -8.96 -4.90
CA GLU A 110 6.85 -9.64 -5.12
C GLU A 110 6.82 -10.92 -4.29
N ILE A 111 7.03 -12.05 -4.95
CA ILE A 111 6.92 -13.38 -4.38
C ILE A 111 7.95 -13.52 -3.24
N ASP A 112 7.46 -13.65 -2.00
CA ASP A 112 8.19 -14.13 -0.81
C ASP A 112 9.34 -13.23 -0.26
N SER A 113 9.06 -11.97 0.08
CA SER A 113 10.06 -11.14 0.77
C SER A 113 10.17 -11.47 2.28
N GLU A 114 11.28 -12.05 2.72
CA GLU A 114 11.63 -12.22 4.16
C GLU A 114 11.55 -10.92 4.97
N LYS A 115 11.79 -9.78 4.31
CA LYS A 115 11.67 -8.45 4.93
C LYS A 115 10.23 -8.15 5.36
N ASN A 116 9.22 -8.64 4.65
CA ASN A 116 7.81 -8.49 5.04
C ASN A 116 7.53 -9.27 6.34
N LYS A 117 8.04 -10.51 6.47
CA LYS A 117 7.91 -11.34 7.69
C LYS A 117 8.54 -10.65 8.89
N LYS A 118 9.78 -10.14 8.75
CA LYS A 118 10.48 -9.40 9.82
C LYS A 118 9.73 -8.14 10.25
N PHE A 119 9.14 -7.44 9.28
CA PHE A 119 8.37 -6.23 9.55
C PHE A 119 7.01 -6.52 10.21
N ASP A 120 6.33 -7.60 9.84
CA ASP A 120 5.10 -8.05 10.53
C ASP A 120 5.37 -8.43 11.98
N ILE A 121 6.48 -9.10 12.26
CA ILE A 121 6.91 -9.41 13.63
C ILE A 121 7.17 -8.12 14.42
N LEU A 122 7.83 -7.14 13.80
CA LEU A 122 8.10 -5.84 14.43
C LEU A 122 6.81 -5.08 14.76
N MET A 123 5.84 -5.05 13.84
CA MET A 123 4.51 -4.43 14.04
C MET A 123 3.76 -5.08 15.22
N ASN A 124 3.73 -6.41 15.27
CA ASN A 124 3.09 -7.15 16.36
C ASN A 124 3.78 -6.88 17.71
N LYS A 125 5.12 -6.77 17.72
CA LYS A 125 5.90 -6.45 18.92
C LYS A 125 5.60 -5.05 19.46
N GLN A 126 5.28 -4.10 18.57
CA GLN A 126 4.94 -2.71 18.93
C GLN A 126 3.44 -2.52 19.28
N GLY A 127 2.64 -3.60 19.32
CA GLY A 127 1.21 -3.53 19.64
C GLY A 127 0.37 -2.78 18.60
N VAL A 128 0.92 -2.54 17.41
CA VAL A 128 0.21 -1.87 16.31
C VAL A 128 -0.65 -2.91 15.61
N ASN A 129 -1.90 -3.04 16.05
CA ASN A 129 -2.88 -3.91 15.41
C ASN A 129 -3.11 -3.44 13.97
N ASN A 130 -2.62 -4.21 13.01
CA ASN A 130 -2.97 -4.00 11.61
C ASN A 130 -4.45 -4.39 11.44
N PRO A 131 -5.37 -3.48 11.06
CA PRO A 131 -6.79 -3.82 10.86
C PRO A 131 -7.01 -4.84 9.73
N LEU A 132 -5.94 -5.28 9.08
CA LEU A 132 -5.92 -6.29 8.03
C LEU A 132 -5.67 -7.71 8.57
N ASN A 133 -5.44 -7.92 9.87
CA ASN A 133 -5.49 -9.26 10.47
C ASN A 133 -6.92 -9.82 10.56
N THR A 134 -7.93 -9.03 10.17
CA THR A 134 -9.30 -9.49 9.93
C THR A 134 -9.50 -9.82 8.45
N VAL A 135 -8.65 -10.67 7.86
CA VAL A 135 -9.07 -11.36 6.64
C VAL A 135 -10.15 -12.35 7.06
N ARG A 136 -11.41 -11.93 6.99
CA ARG A 136 -12.53 -12.88 6.91
C ARG A 136 -12.24 -13.75 5.70
N ILE A 137 -11.75 -14.96 5.96
CA ILE A 137 -11.68 -16.01 4.96
C ILE A 137 -13.11 -16.19 4.46
N PHE A 138 -13.42 -15.61 3.30
CA PHE A 138 -14.65 -15.93 2.59
C PHE A 138 -14.49 -17.38 2.16
N LYS A 139 -14.94 -18.32 3.01
CA LYS A 139 -15.07 -19.72 2.64
C LYS A 139 -15.95 -19.74 1.39
N LYS A 140 -15.32 -20.02 0.25
CA LYS A 140 -15.97 -20.21 -1.04
C LYS A 140 -17.03 -21.30 -0.82
N ARG A 141 -18.30 -20.89 -0.73
CA ARG A 141 -19.43 -21.79 -0.55
C ARG A 141 -19.45 -22.65 -1.83
N ARG A 142 -19.02 -23.92 -1.72
CA ARG A 142 -19.03 -24.85 -2.86
C ARG A 142 -20.46 -24.89 -3.39
N TYR A 143 -20.64 -24.50 -4.64
CA TYR A 143 -21.90 -24.70 -5.36
C TYR A 143 -22.03 -26.21 -5.57
N LYS A 144 -23.03 -26.85 -4.94
CA LYS A 144 -23.38 -28.24 -5.25
C LYS A 144 -24.11 -28.19 -6.60
N HIS A 145 -23.51 -28.75 -7.64
CA HIS A 145 -24.25 -29.08 -8.85
C HIS A 145 -25.24 -30.19 -8.49
N THR A 146 -26.53 -29.84 -8.40
CA THR A 146 -27.61 -30.81 -8.52
C THR A 146 -27.80 -31.06 -10.01
N THR A 147 -27.25 -32.16 -10.51
CA THR A 147 -27.67 -32.72 -11.80
C THR A 147 -29.03 -33.38 -11.59
N ASP A 148 -30.08 -32.65 -11.90
CA ASP A 148 -31.41 -33.19 -12.07
C ASP A 148 -31.48 -33.85 -13.45
N LYS A 149 -31.64 -35.18 -13.46
CA LYS A 149 -31.80 -36.00 -14.67
C LYS A 149 -33.20 -36.59 -14.67
N ASP A 150 -34.21 -35.72 -14.79
CA ASP A 150 -35.56 -36.15 -15.15
C ASP A 150 -35.79 -35.92 -16.65
N LYS A 151 -35.51 -36.97 -17.42
CA LYS A 151 -36.01 -37.19 -18.77
C LYS A 151 -36.19 -38.70 -18.97
N LYS A 152 -37.31 -39.24 -18.50
CA LYS A 152 -38.18 -40.12 -19.29
C LYS A 152 -39.52 -40.32 -18.60
#